data_AF-A0AAU5A826-F1
#
_entry.id   AF-A0AAU5A826-F1
#
_cell.length_a   1.000
_cell.length_b   1.000
_cell.length_c   1.000
_cell.angle_alpha   90.00
_cell.angle_beta   90.00
_cell.angle_gamma   90.00
#
_symmetry.space_group_name_H-M   'P 1'
#
loop_
_entity.id
_entity.type
_entity.pdbx_description
1 polymer ?
#
loop_
_entity_poly.entity_id
_entity_poly.type
_entity_poly.pdbx_seq_one_letter_code
_entity_poly.pdbx_strand_id
1 'polypeptide(L)'
;MRRVAHDSSAIAMSSVQLEGGPNELSGTVELAELDEVNISEEKIKIRYGNGYEHYETVRPAPPRTSGGEESEPMTFRWVGRTKIAE
;
A
#
# COMPACT_ATOMS: atom_id res chain seq x y z
N MET A 1 -14.42 -13.21 -4.35
CA MET A 1 -13.57 -13.31 -3.14
C MET A 1 -12.29 -12.55 -3.43
N ARG A 2 -12.16 -11.30 -2.93
CA ARG A 2 -10.92 -10.52 -3.03
C ARG A 2 -9.84 -11.19 -2.19
N ARG A 3 -8.66 -11.45 -2.76
CA ARG A 3 -7.56 -12.14 -2.06
C ARG A 3 -6.49 -11.10 -1.71
N VAL A 4 -6.54 -10.62 -0.47
CA VAL A 4 -5.41 -9.89 0.11
C VAL A 4 -4.40 -10.94 0.57
N ALA A 5 -3.37 -11.20 -0.25
CA ALA A 5 -2.28 -12.08 0.12
C ALA A 5 -1.38 -11.35 1.13
N HIS A 6 -1.51 -11.71 2.41
CA HIS A 6 -0.67 -11.17 3.47
C HIS A 6 0.62 -11.99 3.52
N ASP A 7 1.67 -11.56 2.83
CA ASP A 7 2.99 -12.11 3.07
C ASP A 7 3.63 -11.44 4.30
N SER A 8 3.32 -12.02 5.46
CA SER A 8 4.16 -12.12 6.68
C SER A 8 5.01 -10.92 7.15
N SER A 9 4.38 -9.77 7.43
CA SER A 9 4.63 -8.98 8.66
C SER A 9 3.37 -8.15 8.91
N ALA A 10 2.62 -8.46 9.98
CA ALA A 10 1.24 -8.02 10.16
C ALA A 10 1.11 -6.50 10.42
N ILE A 11 1.21 -5.72 9.36
CA ILE A 11 0.72 -4.37 9.31
C ILE A 11 -0.77 -4.45 8.95
N ALA A 12 -1.64 -4.57 9.96
CA ALA A 12 -3.08 -4.38 9.77
C ALA A 12 -3.37 -2.90 9.47
N MET A 13 -3.09 -2.47 8.24
CA MET A 13 -3.46 -1.17 7.71
C MET A 13 -4.74 -1.31 6.92
N SER A 14 -5.79 -0.60 7.34
CA SER A 14 -7.02 -0.46 6.55
C SER A 14 -6.81 0.48 5.37
N SER A 15 -6.09 1.58 5.59
CA SER A 15 -5.81 2.61 4.61
C SER A 15 -4.39 3.14 4.66
N VAL A 16 -3.94 3.69 3.53
CA VAL A 16 -2.62 4.30 3.34
C VAL A 16 -2.76 5.57 2.52
N GLN A 17 -1.79 6.48 2.66
CA GLN A 17 -1.68 7.64 1.79
C GLN A 17 -0.73 7.30 0.63
N LEU A 18 -1.19 7.42 -0.61
CA LEU A 18 -0.39 7.19 -1.82
C LEU A 18 -0.07 8.53 -2.51
N GLU A 19 1.20 8.75 -2.81
CA GLU A 19 1.67 9.95 -3.51
C GLU A 19 2.14 9.61 -4.92
N GLY A 20 1.52 10.23 -5.93
CA GLY A 20 1.82 10.01 -7.34
C GLY A 20 1.25 8.70 -7.89
N GLY A 21 1.71 8.29 -9.07
CA GLY A 21 1.18 7.12 -9.76
C GLY A 21 -0.15 7.41 -10.49
N PRO A 22 -0.97 6.38 -10.77
CA PRO A 22 -2.29 6.57 -11.36
C PRO A 22 -3.22 7.40 -10.47
N ASN A 23 -4.02 8.27 -11.08
CA ASN A 23 -4.95 9.14 -10.37
C ASN A 23 -5.94 8.37 -9.46
N GLU A 24 -6.32 7.16 -9.85
CA GLU A 24 -7.23 6.28 -9.10
C GLU A 24 -6.56 5.61 -7.87
N LEU A 25 -5.22 5.67 -7.80
CA LEU A 25 -4.41 5.13 -6.72
C LEU A 25 -3.56 6.23 -6.07
N SER A 26 -4.07 7.46 -6.03
CA SER A 26 -3.44 8.63 -5.42
C SER A 26 -4.32 9.16 -4.29
N GLY A 27 -3.72 9.63 -3.20
CA GLY A 27 -4.42 10.11 -2.02
C GLY A 27 -4.63 9.01 -0.97
N THR A 28 -5.66 9.16 -0.13
CA THR A 28 -6.00 8.15 0.87
C THR A 28 -6.72 6.99 0.19
N VAL A 29 -6.15 5.78 0.26
CA VAL A 29 -6.68 4.58 -0.38
C VAL A 29 -6.94 3.49 0.64
N GLU A 30 -8.16 2.93 0.60
CA GLU A 30 -8.57 1.79 1.40
C GLU A 30 -8.07 0.48 0.76
N LEU A 31 -7.14 -0.20 1.42
CA LEU A 31 -6.52 -1.41 0.88
C LEU A 31 -7.51 -2.57 0.73
N ALA A 32 -8.58 -2.58 1.53
CA ALA A 32 -9.64 -3.57 1.47
C ALA A 32 -10.50 -3.49 0.19
N GLU A 33 -10.50 -2.36 -0.51
CA GLU A 33 -11.25 -2.16 -1.74
C GLU A 33 -10.50 -2.63 -2.99
N LEU A 34 -9.18 -2.82 -2.87
CA LEU A 34 -8.30 -3.22 -3.95
C LEU A 34 -8.35 -4.75 -4.15
N ASP A 35 -8.17 -5.18 -5.40
CA ASP A 35 -8.30 -6.59 -5.75
C ASP A 35 -7.14 -7.45 -5.26
N GLU A 36 -5.91 -6.94 -5.37
CA GLU A 36 -4.69 -7.61 -4.93
C GLU A 36 -3.66 -6.56 -4.49
N VAL A 37 -3.19 -6.72 -3.25
CA VAL A 37 -2.22 -5.85 -2.60
C VAL A 37 -1.19 -6.73 -1.91
N ASN A 38 0.09 -6.43 -2.14
CA ASN A 38 1.20 -7.01 -1.40
C ASN A 38 1.91 -5.86 -0.67
N ILE A 39 1.90 -5.89 0.65
CA ILE A 39 2.44 -4.82 1.50
C ILE A 39 3.55 -5.35 2.42
N SER A 40 4.59 -4.56 2.59
CA SER A 40 5.66 -4.72 3.58
C SER A 40 5.94 -3.38 4.27
N GLU A 41 6.83 -3.37 5.26
CA GLU A 41 7.20 -2.16 6.01
C GLU A 41 7.75 -1.03 5.13
N GLU A 42 8.39 -1.36 4.02
CA GLU A 42 9.05 -0.40 3.14
C GLU A 42 8.34 -0.23 1.79
N LYS A 43 7.48 -1.17 1.40
CA LYS A 43 6.96 -1.23 0.03
C LYS A 43 5.53 -1.72 -0.03
N ILE A 44 4.75 -1.14 -0.95
CA ILE A 44 3.44 -1.66 -1.33
C ILE A 44 3.40 -1.86 -2.85
N LYS A 45 2.82 -2.99 -3.25
CA LYS A 45 2.54 -3.35 -4.64
C LYS A 45 1.04 -3.55 -4.80
N ILE A 46 0.43 -2.78 -5.68
CA ILE A 46 -1.01 -2.79 -5.92
C ILE A 46 -1.25 -3.26 -7.34
N ARG A 47 -2.09 -4.28 -7.53
CA ARG A 47 -2.50 -4.71 -8.87
C ARG A 47 -3.37 -3.63 -9.51
N TYR A 48 -2.98 -3.20 -10.71
CA TYR A 48 -3.68 -2.16 -11.46
C TYR A 48 -3.55 -2.41 -12.97
N GLY A 49 -4.68 -2.45 -13.67
CA GLY A 49 -4.73 -2.85 -15.08
C GLY A 49 -4.07 -4.21 -15.32
N ASN A 50 -3.14 -4.27 -16.27
CA ASN A 50 -2.38 -5.48 -16.61
C ASN A 50 -1.04 -5.59 -15.86
N GLY A 51 -0.92 -4.98 -14.68
CA GLY A 51 0.36 -4.86 -14.00
C GLY A 51 0.25 -4.63 -12.50
N TYR A 52 1.37 -4.19 -11.94
CA TYR A 52 1.48 -3.72 -10.56
C TYR A 52 2.05 -2.31 -10.53
N GLU A 53 1.42 -1.46 -9.74
CA GLU A 53 1.98 -0.19 -9.32
C GLU A 53 2.81 -0.41 -8.05
N HIS A 54 3.98 0.21 -7.99
CA HIS A 54 4.93 0.05 -6.89
C HIS A 54 5.07 1.39 -6.18
N TYR A 55 4.96 1.35 -4.85
CA TYR A 55 5.19 2.50 -4.00
C TYR A 55 6.14 2.12 -2.87
N GLU A 56 6.94 3.09 -2.42
CA GLU A 56 7.91 2.93 -1.33
C GLU A 56 7.59 3.91 -0.20
N THR A 57 7.84 3.50 1.03
CA THR A 57 7.51 4.32 2.20
C THR A 57 8.32 5.63 2.19
N VAL A 58 7.66 6.76 2.45
CA VAL A 58 8.33 8.07 2.53
C VAL A 58 9.04 8.24 3.87
N ARG A 59 8.59 7.52 4.92
CA ARG A 59 9.20 7.49 6.25
C ARG A 59 9.04 6.10 6.87
N PRO A 60 10.09 5.52 7.49
CA PRO A 60 9.88 4.33 8.30
C PRO A 60 8.87 4.66 9.40
N ALA A 61 7.82 3.84 9.55
CA ALA A 61 6.80 4.07 10.56
C ALA A 61 7.48 4.14 11.94
N PRO A 62 7.08 5.07 12.82
CA PRO A 62 7.57 5.03 14.20
C PRO A 62 7.20 3.68 14.83
N PRO A 63 8.04 3.13 15.73
CA PRO A 63 7.72 1.90 16.42
C PRO A 63 6.37 2.06 17.11
N ARG A 64 5.44 1.13 16.85
CA ARG A 64 4.07 1.14 17.38
C ARG A 64 4.10 1.30 18.90
N THR A 65 3.97 2.52 19.40
CA THR A 65 3.70 2.76 20.80
C THR A 65 2.23 2.47 21.03
N SER A 66 1.96 1.39 21.78
CA SER A 66 0.65 0.98 22.25
C SER A 66 0.01 2.10 23.08
N GLY A 67 -0.65 3.05 22.42
CA GLY A 67 -1.23 4.19 23.10
C GLY A 67 -2.06 5.04 22.16
N GLY A 68 -3.32 4.66 21.97
CA GLY A 68 -4.49 5.55 21.87
C GLY A 68 -4.53 6.71 20.86
N GLU A 69 -3.54 6.92 20.01
CA GLU A 69 -3.56 7.97 19.00
C GLU A 69 -3.76 7.37 17.62
N GLU A 70 -4.73 7.92 16.92
CA GLU A 70 -5.07 7.68 15.51
C GLU A 70 -3.78 7.78 14.70
N SER A 71 -3.12 6.64 14.49
CA SER A 71 -1.82 6.62 13.83
C SER A 71 -2.01 7.15 12.42
N GLU A 72 -1.33 8.24 12.06
CA GLU A 72 -1.42 8.83 10.74
C GLU A 72 -1.23 7.73 9.67
N PRO A 73 -2.05 7.72 8.60
CA PRO A 73 -1.95 6.70 7.57
C PRO A 73 -0.55 6.72 6.96
N MET A 74 0.06 5.54 6.87
CA MET A 74 1.42 5.42 6.35
C MET A 74 1.46 5.90 4.90
N THR A 75 2.45 6.74 4.61
CA THR A 75 2.57 7.39 3.30
C THR A 75 3.57 6.64 2.43
N PHE A 76 3.12 6.22 1.25
CA PHE A 76 3.95 5.59 0.23
C PHE A 76 3.96 6.43 -1.04
N ARG A 77 5.15 6.60 -1.63
CA ARG A 77 5.33 7.34 -2.87
C ARG A 77 5.56 6.41 -4.04
N TRP A 78 4.90 6.67 -5.16
CA TRP A 78 5.00 5.89 -6.37
C TRP A 78 6.43 5.92 -6.91
N VAL A 79 6.96 4.75 -7.26
CA VAL A 79 8.31 4.59 -7.81
C VAL A 79 8.33 3.96 -9.19
N GLY A 80 7.21 3.41 -9.66
CA GLY A 80 7.11 2.83 -10.99
C GLY A 80 6.05 1.75 -11.11
N ARG A 81 6.02 1.10 -12.28
CA ARG A 81 5.10 0.01 -12.57
C ARG A 81 5.79 -1.17 -13.24
N THR A 82 5.27 -2.36 -13.00
CA THR A 82 5.60 -3.57 -13.76
C THR A 82 4.39 -3.99 -14.59
N LYS A 83 4.57 -4.25 -15.88
CA LYS A 83 3.54 -4.87 -16.73
C LYS A 83 3.67 -6.39 -16.68
N ILE A 84 2.56 -7.10 -16.58
CA ILE A 84 2.48 -8.52 -16.84
C ILE A 84 2.19 -8.66 -18.33
N ALA A 85 3.10 -9.32 -19.06
CA ALA A 85 2.87 -9.67 -20.46
C ALA A 85 1.73 -10.69 -20.53
N GLU A 86 0.87 -10.56 -21.55
CA GLU A 86 -0.20 -11.49 -21.85
C GLU A 86 0.31 -12.81 -22.45
#